data_AF-A0A943M4H0-F1
#
_entry.id   AF-A0A943M4H0-F1
#
_cell.length_a   1.000
_cell.length_b   1.000
_cell.length_c   1.000
_cell.angle_alpha   90.00
_cell.angle_beta   90.00
_cell.angle_gamma   90.00
#
_symmetry.space_group_name_H-M   'P 1'
#
loop_
_entity.id
_entity.type
_entity.pdbx_description
1 polymer ?
#
loop_
_entity_poly.entity_id
_entity_poly.type
_entity_poly.pdbx_seq_one_letter_code
_entity_poly.pdbx_strand_id
1 'polypeptide(L)'
;MKKLLALAFAACFAAQPLVAQSWADALQKALGGSRKESSGAAATPAAPPTAKALRGAWTYRAPAMDYTGDDVVAALAVGSLRDQLAPLYARAGLEPGTGTVRFADSRRVAFELSGHRMEGTYVYDARTGRIAVTLSRDERTATFEGVASVADGVLTLLFDARQALDAVGGTPDQAAQNEKLRQICAILEKYPGIRLGCKLSR
;
A
#
# COMPACT_ATOMS: atom_id res chain seq x y z
N MET A 1 17.92 -7.08 22.46
CA MET A 1 16.46 -6.94 22.25
C MET A 1 16.14 -5.45 22.21
N LYS A 2 15.30 -4.97 21.27
CA LYS A 2 15.04 -3.55 20.89
C LYS A 2 15.80 -3.05 19.65
N LYS A 3 15.80 -3.86 18.59
CA LYS A 3 15.98 -3.41 17.20
C LYS A 3 14.94 -4.20 16.42
N LEU A 4 14.30 -3.59 15.42
CA LEU A 4 13.20 -4.13 14.61
C LEU A 4 11.81 -3.84 15.21
N LEU A 5 11.27 -2.65 14.95
CA LEU A 5 9.82 -2.49 14.82
C LEU A 5 9.45 -1.22 14.04
N ALA A 6 9.06 -1.42 12.78
CA ALA A 6 7.99 -0.72 12.06
C ALA A 6 8.20 0.74 11.61
N LEU A 7 8.93 0.97 10.52
CA LEU A 7 8.87 2.23 9.77
C LEU A 7 7.76 2.13 8.72
N ALA A 8 6.70 2.88 8.95
CA ALA A 8 5.38 2.29 8.95
C ALA A 8 4.40 2.85 7.91
N PHE A 9 4.82 3.47 6.79
CA PHE A 9 3.87 3.73 5.68
C PHE A 9 3.68 2.56 4.73
N ALA A 10 4.62 1.63 4.77
CA ALA A 10 4.38 0.25 4.44
C ALA A 10 3.61 -0.49 5.57
N ALA A 11 3.25 0.16 6.69
CA ALA A 11 2.59 -0.48 7.84
C ALA A 11 1.06 -0.30 7.94
N CYS A 12 0.37 -0.38 6.80
CA CYS A 12 -0.79 -1.27 6.81
C CYS A 12 -0.37 -2.77 6.88
N PHE A 13 0.92 -3.08 6.63
CA PHE A 13 1.48 -4.45 6.64
C PHE A 13 2.51 -4.76 7.74
N ALA A 14 2.91 -3.80 8.58
CA ALA A 14 4.03 -3.97 9.50
C ALA A 14 3.71 -3.61 10.96
N ALA A 15 2.47 -3.82 11.39
CA ALA A 15 2.14 -4.01 12.80
C ALA A 15 1.73 -5.48 13.00
N GLN A 16 2.67 -6.22 13.60
CA GLN A 16 2.69 -7.64 13.98
C GLN A 16 3.35 -8.61 12.97
N PRO A 17 4.14 -9.60 13.46
CA PRO A 17 4.59 -10.74 12.67
C PRO A 17 3.45 -11.57 12.03
N LEU A 18 2.19 -11.20 12.25
CA LEU A 18 0.99 -11.86 11.75
C LEU A 18 0.58 -11.43 10.33
N VAL A 19 0.91 -10.21 9.88
CA VAL A 19 0.36 -9.67 8.62
C VAL A 19 1.12 -10.17 7.38
N ALA A 20 2.46 -10.28 7.47
CA ALA A 20 3.28 -10.92 6.43
C ALA A 20 2.88 -12.38 6.19
N GLN A 21 2.46 -13.09 7.26
CA GLN A 21 1.95 -14.46 7.13
C GLN A 21 0.67 -14.51 6.29
N SER A 22 -0.27 -13.62 6.58
CA SER A 22 -1.57 -13.61 5.93
C SER A 22 -1.52 -13.15 4.47
N TRP A 23 -0.61 -12.23 4.12
CA TRP A 23 -0.47 -11.75 2.74
C TRP A 23 0.21 -12.79 1.85
N ALA A 24 1.25 -13.48 2.33
CA ALA A 24 1.87 -14.60 1.61
C ALA A 24 0.85 -15.75 1.38
N ASP A 25 0.12 -16.15 2.41
CA ASP A 25 -0.88 -17.22 2.30
C ASP A 25 -2.05 -16.83 1.38
N ALA A 26 -2.51 -15.57 1.44
CA ALA A 26 -3.55 -15.05 0.55
C ALA A 26 -3.09 -15.02 -0.91
N LEU A 27 -1.83 -14.66 -1.15
CA LEU A 27 -1.24 -14.59 -2.48
C LEU A 27 -0.97 -15.98 -3.06
N GLN A 28 -0.50 -16.93 -2.24
CA GLN A 28 -0.40 -18.33 -2.63
C GLN A 28 -1.78 -18.95 -2.92
N LYS A 29 -2.80 -18.65 -2.12
CA LYS A 29 -4.18 -19.09 -2.38
C LYS A 29 -4.76 -18.44 -3.64
N ALA A 30 -4.47 -17.18 -3.90
CA ALA A 30 -4.91 -16.50 -5.13
C ALA A 30 -4.20 -17.06 -6.37
N LEU A 31 -2.95 -17.50 -6.24
CA LEU A 31 -2.16 -18.08 -7.34
C LEU A 31 -2.36 -19.60 -7.52
N GLY A 32 -2.78 -20.33 -6.47
CA GLY A 32 -2.97 -21.78 -6.46
C GLY A 32 -4.41 -22.27 -6.30
N GLY A 33 -5.36 -21.38 -6.01
CA GLY A 33 -6.78 -21.69 -5.83
C GLY A 33 -7.58 -21.56 -7.12
N SER A 34 -8.40 -22.57 -7.40
CA SER A 34 -9.28 -22.62 -8.58
C SER A 34 -10.17 -21.38 -8.69
N ARG A 35 -10.02 -20.72 -9.84
CA ARG A 35 -10.78 -19.62 -10.43
C ARG A 35 -12.21 -19.48 -9.87
N LYS A 36 -12.45 -18.40 -9.13
CA LYS A 36 -13.78 -17.76 -9.09
C LYS A 36 -13.64 -16.43 -9.83
N GLU A 37 -14.34 -16.35 -10.94
CA GLU A 37 -14.33 -15.20 -11.85
C GLU A 37 -15.01 -14.03 -11.13
N SER A 38 -14.23 -13.14 -10.51
CA SER A 38 -14.71 -11.82 -10.13
C SER A 38 -14.39 -10.87 -11.29
N SER A 39 -15.46 -10.35 -11.91
CA SER A 39 -15.42 -9.37 -12.98
C SER A 39 -14.70 -8.11 -12.51
N GLY A 40 -13.39 -8.04 -12.75
CA GLY A 40 -12.59 -6.86 -12.52
C GLY A 40 -12.97 -5.80 -13.54
N ALA A 41 -13.79 -4.84 -13.14
CA ALA A 41 -13.88 -3.58 -13.87
C ALA A 41 -12.47 -2.97 -13.90
N ALA A 42 -11.89 -2.84 -15.09
CA ALA A 42 -10.73 -2.01 -15.30
C ALA A 42 -11.07 -0.63 -14.75
N ALA A 43 -10.31 -0.17 -13.74
CA ALA A 43 -10.53 1.14 -13.17
C ALA A 43 -10.25 2.16 -14.28
N THR A 44 -11.28 2.89 -14.72
CA THR A 44 -11.10 4.10 -15.51
C THR A 44 -10.03 4.96 -14.81
N PRO A 45 -9.01 5.47 -15.51
CA PRO A 45 -7.97 6.26 -14.87
C PRO A 45 -8.61 7.50 -14.23
N ALA A 46 -8.76 7.47 -12.91
CA ALA A 46 -9.29 8.57 -12.14
C ALA A 46 -8.33 9.77 -12.27
N ALA A 47 -8.89 10.95 -12.52
CA ALA A 47 -8.10 12.15 -12.75
C ALA A 47 -7.23 12.50 -11.52
N PRO A 48 -6.01 13.04 -11.73
CA PRO A 48 -5.18 13.48 -10.64
C PRO A 48 -5.86 14.65 -9.89
N PRO A 49 -5.95 14.63 -8.55
CA PRO A 49 -6.51 15.75 -7.80
C PRO A 49 -5.66 17.00 -7.96
N THR A 50 -6.27 18.17 -7.81
CA THR A 50 -5.47 19.37 -7.58
C THR A 50 -4.74 19.27 -6.24
N ALA A 51 -3.60 19.94 -6.08
CA ALA A 51 -2.90 19.99 -4.79
C ALA A 51 -3.83 20.50 -3.66
N LYS A 52 -4.76 21.42 -3.98
CA LYS A 52 -5.77 21.89 -3.03
C LYS A 52 -6.76 20.81 -2.60
N ALA A 53 -7.20 19.96 -3.54
CA ALA A 53 -8.11 18.87 -3.25
C ALA A 53 -7.44 17.77 -2.42
N LEU A 54 -6.14 17.52 -2.59
CA LEU A 54 -5.41 16.53 -1.80
C LEU A 54 -5.29 16.92 -0.31
N ARG A 55 -5.27 18.21 0.00
CA ARG A 55 -5.10 18.73 1.37
C ARG A 55 -6.27 18.41 2.31
N GLY A 56 -5.96 18.22 3.58
CA GLY A 56 -6.94 17.91 4.63
C GLY A 56 -6.75 16.52 5.19
N ALA A 57 -7.66 16.12 6.07
CA ALA A 57 -7.72 14.79 6.65
C ALA A 57 -8.62 13.89 5.81
N TRP A 58 -8.20 12.65 5.65
CA TRP A 58 -8.89 11.60 4.90
C TRP A 58 -8.95 10.36 5.75
N THR A 59 -10.14 9.78 5.88
CA THR A 59 -10.40 8.58 6.67
C THR A 59 -10.40 7.34 5.80
N TYR A 60 -9.77 6.27 6.29
CA TYR A 60 -9.65 5.01 5.59
C TYR A 60 -11.01 4.38 5.30
N ARG A 61 -11.20 3.91 4.05
CA ARG A 61 -12.43 3.29 3.54
C ARG A 61 -12.23 1.83 3.18
N ALA A 62 -11.16 1.53 2.45
CA ALA A 62 -10.92 0.19 1.89
C ALA A 62 -9.47 0.09 1.41
N PRO A 63 -8.93 -1.12 1.23
CA PRO A 63 -7.68 -1.30 0.51
C PRO A 63 -7.83 -0.90 -0.96
N ALA A 64 -6.70 -0.55 -1.58
CA ALA A 64 -6.62 -0.32 -3.01
C ALA A 64 -5.39 -1.05 -3.57
N MET A 65 -5.52 -1.58 -4.77
CA MET A 65 -4.41 -2.19 -5.51
C MET A 65 -4.59 -1.98 -7.00
N ASP A 66 -3.50 -1.76 -7.70
CA ASP A 66 -3.45 -1.63 -9.15
C ASP A 66 -2.23 -2.36 -9.72
N TYR A 67 -2.29 -2.67 -11.00
CA TYR A 67 -1.19 -3.28 -11.76
C TYR A 67 -0.91 -2.45 -13.00
N THR A 68 0.33 -1.98 -13.14
CA THR A 68 0.75 -1.14 -14.27
C THR A 68 1.57 -1.88 -15.33
N GLY A 69 1.80 -3.18 -15.14
CA GLY A 69 2.47 -3.97 -16.16
C GLY A 69 1.52 -4.33 -17.31
N ASP A 70 2.09 -4.91 -18.34
CA ASP A 70 1.43 -5.35 -19.57
C ASP A 70 1.07 -6.85 -19.56
N ASP A 71 1.46 -7.59 -18.53
CA ASP A 71 1.17 -9.02 -18.41
C ASP A 71 -0.31 -9.26 -18.02
N VAL A 72 -1.06 -9.85 -18.94
CA VAL A 72 -2.49 -10.16 -18.78
C VAL A 72 -2.72 -11.23 -17.69
N VAL A 73 -1.80 -12.19 -17.53
CA VAL A 73 -1.87 -13.21 -16.48
C VAL A 73 -1.65 -12.57 -15.11
N ALA A 74 -0.71 -11.64 -15.03
CA ALA A 74 -0.47 -10.84 -13.82
C ALA A 74 -1.69 -10.01 -13.46
N ALA A 75 -2.33 -9.36 -14.44
CA ALA A 75 -3.55 -8.58 -14.22
C ALA A 75 -4.69 -9.43 -13.63
N LEU A 76 -4.86 -10.68 -14.11
CA LEU A 76 -5.85 -11.63 -13.58
C LEU A 76 -5.51 -12.09 -12.16
N ALA A 77 -4.23 -12.37 -11.88
CA ALA A 77 -3.76 -12.75 -10.54
C ALA A 77 -3.96 -11.62 -9.53
N VAL A 78 -3.67 -10.38 -9.91
CA VAL A 78 -3.92 -9.16 -9.11
C VAL A 78 -5.42 -9.00 -8.87
N GLY A 79 -6.27 -9.24 -9.86
CA GLY A 79 -7.72 -9.27 -9.69
C GLY A 79 -8.17 -10.19 -8.55
N SER A 80 -7.65 -11.42 -8.51
CA SER A 80 -7.97 -12.41 -7.47
C SER A 80 -7.44 -12.01 -6.08
N LEU A 81 -6.28 -11.35 -6.02
CA LEU A 81 -5.71 -10.86 -4.77
C LEU A 81 -6.50 -9.68 -4.18
N ARG A 82 -7.15 -8.84 -5.01
CA ARG A 82 -7.96 -7.70 -4.52
C ARG A 82 -9.01 -8.13 -3.51
N ASP A 83 -9.68 -9.27 -3.76
CA ASP A 83 -10.73 -9.81 -2.90
C ASP A 83 -10.19 -10.25 -1.53
N GLN A 84 -8.89 -10.55 -1.44
CA GLN A 84 -8.24 -10.92 -0.18
C GLN A 84 -7.70 -9.70 0.58
N LEU A 85 -7.58 -8.52 -0.02
CA LEU A 85 -6.95 -7.38 0.67
C LEU A 85 -7.77 -6.87 1.85
N ALA A 86 -9.10 -6.83 1.75
CA ALA A 86 -9.96 -6.32 2.81
C ALA A 86 -9.81 -7.09 4.14
N PRO A 87 -9.93 -8.44 4.16
CA PRO A 87 -9.70 -9.18 5.39
C PRO A 87 -8.25 -9.10 5.90
N LEU A 88 -7.26 -8.87 5.03
CA LEU A 88 -5.87 -8.68 5.45
C LEU A 88 -5.67 -7.34 6.16
N TYR A 89 -6.25 -6.26 5.63
CA TYR A 89 -6.17 -4.93 6.25
C TYR A 89 -6.95 -4.90 7.57
N ALA A 90 -8.12 -5.54 7.65
CA ALA A 90 -8.89 -5.65 8.89
C ALA A 90 -8.09 -6.34 10.01
N ARG A 91 -7.35 -7.41 9.71
CA ARG A 91 -6.45 -8.08 10.67
C ARG A 91 -5.33 -7.18 11.19
N ALA A 92 -4.93 -6.19 10.40
CA ALA A 92 -3.97 -5.16 10.79
C ALA A 92 -4.63 -3.96 11.52
N GLY A 93 -5.92 -4.05 11.87
CA GLY A 93 -6.69 -2.99 12.54
C GLY A 93 -7.22 -1.91 11.60
N LEU A 94 -7.10 -2.10 10.28
CA LEU A 94 -7.58 -1.15 9.27
C LEU A 94 -8.93 -1.57 8.72
N GLU A 95 -9.94 -1.21 9.51
CA GLU A 95 -11.34 -1.29 9.15
C GLU A 95 -11.82 0.08 8.67
N PRO A 96 -12.88 0.15 7.84
CA PRO A 96 -13.43 1.42 7.42
C PRO A 96 -13.71 2.34 8.63
N GLY A 97 -13.11 3.53 8.64
CA GLY A 97 -13.23 4.49 9.74
C GLY A 97 -12.07 4.54 10.74
N THR A 98 -11.17 3.55 10.78
CA THR A 98 -10.16 3.44 11.87
C THR A 98 -8.82 4.12 11.61
N GLY A 99 -8.55 4.54 10.36
CA GLY A 99 -7.29 5.17 9.96
C GLY A 99 -7.48 6.55 9.35
N THR A 100 -6.53 7.47 9.57
CA THR A 100 -6.54 8.82 9.00
C THR A 100 -5.21 9.15 8.32
N VAL A 101 -5.31 9.81 7.17
CA VAL A 101 -4.20 10.40 6.42
C VAL A 101 -4.41 11.90 6.34
N ARG A 102 -3.41 12.70 6.70
CA ARG A 102 -3.50 14.16 6.66
C ARG A 102 -2.41 14.77 5.80
N PHE A 103 -2.80 15.48 4.74
CA PHE A 103 -1.90 16.27 3.90
C PHE A 103 -2.01 17.76 4.27
N ALA A 104 -0.88 18.37 4.66
CA ALA A 104 -0.80 19.78 5.04
C ALA A 104 -0.22 20.67 3.92
N ASP A 105 -0.46 21.98 4.03
CA ASP A 105 0.11 23.01 3.14
C ASP A 105 1.64 23.10 3.21
N SER A 106 2.22 22.79 4.37
CA SER A 106 3.67 22.80 4.62
C SER A 106 4.42 21.62 4.02
N ARG A 107 3.83 20.91 3.03
CA ARG A 107 4.33 19.65 2.47
C ARG A 107 4.53 18.54 3.50
N ARG A 108 3.90 18.65 4.68
CA ARG A 108 3.88 17.59 5.67
C ARG A 108 2.74 16.63 5.42
N VAL A 109 3.01 15.36 5.69
CA VAL A 109 1.99 14.31 5.73
C VAL A 109 2.06 13.59 7.06
N ALA A 110 0.88 13.27 7.61
CA ALA A 110 0.75 12.48 8.81
C ALA A 110 -0.20 11.31 8.55
N PHE A 111 0.14 10.17 9.12
CA PHE A 111 -0.56 8.93 8.96
C PHE A 111 -0.84 8.34 10.33
N GLU A 112 -2.11 8.20 10.66
CA GLU A 112 -2.61 7.67 11.92
C GLU A 112 -3.41 6.42 11.61
N LEU A 113 -2.76 5.26 11.67
CA LEU A 113 -3.30 3.98 11.22
C LEU A 113 -3.25 2.98 12.38
N SER A 114 -4.40 2.41 12.76
CA SER A 114 -4.48 1.38 13.81
C SER A 114 -3.80 1.77 15.14
N GLY A 115 -3.90 3.05 15.53
CA GLY A 115 -3.27 3.58 16.75
C GLY A 115 -1.77 3.91 16.62
N HIS A 116 -1.19 3.76 15.42
CA HIS A 116 0.19 4.17 15.12
C HIS A 116 0.21 5.48 14.34
N ARG A 117 1.00 6.46 14.81
CA ARG A 117 1.22 7.73 14.12
C ARG A 117 2.60 7.77 13.47
N MET A 118 2.65 8.25 12.24
CA MET A 118 3.89 8.60 11.56
C MET A 118 3.75 9.90 10.82
N GLU A 119 4.88 10.58 10.68
CA GLU A 119 4.96 11.86 10.03
C GLU A 119 6.09 11.87 9.03
N GLY A 120 5.94 12.72 8.03
CA GLY A 120 6.89 12.85 6.95
C GLY A 120 6.59 14.06 6.11
N THR A 121 7.22 14.07 4.94
CA THR A 121 6.98 15.06 3.90
C THR A 121 6.44 14.39 2.65
N TYR A 122 5.83 15.19 1.79
CA TYR A 122 5.41 14.72 0.47
C TYR A 122 5.70 15.75 -0.62
N VAL A 123 5.96 15.25 -1.82
CA VAL A 123 6.02 16.03 -3.06
C VAL A 123 4.92 15.50 -3.96
N TYR A 124 4.10 16.40 -4.51
CA TYR A 124 2.96 16.04 -5.34
C TYR A 124 2.97 16.80 -6.67
N ASP A 125 2.86 16.06 -7.77
CA ASP A 125 2.67 16.60 -9.10
C ASP A 125 1.20 16.45 -9.53
N ALA A 126 0.46 17.56 -9.50
CA ALA A 126 -0.95 17.60 -9.87
C ALA A 126 -1.22 17.34 -11.37
N ARG A 127 -0.20 17.43 -12.24
CA ARG A 127 -0.36 17.12 -13.67
C ARG A 127 -0.42 15.62 -13.92
N THR A 128 0.38 14.87 -13.18
CA THR A 128 0.55 13.42 -13.38
C THR A 128 -0.08 12.59 -12.28
N GLY A 129 -0.47 13.20 -11.16
CA GLY A 129 -0.95 12.50 -9.97
C GLY A 129 0.17 11.81 -9.19
N ARG A 130 1.44 11.96 -9.58
CA ARG A 130 2.56 11.34 -8.89
C ARG A 130 2.76 11.98 -7.53
N ILE A 131 3.00 11.13 -6.53
CA ILE A 131 3.30 11.54 -5.18
C ILE A 131 4.52 10.77 -4.66
N ALA A 132 5.48 11.48 -4.11
CA ALA A 132 6.59 10.91 -3.36
C ALA A 132 6.37 11.25 -1.88
N VAL A 133 6.30 10.24 -1.02
CA VAL A 133 6.16 10.40 0.42
C VAL A 133 7.46 9.99 1.09
N THR A 134 8.10 10.90 1.80
CA THR A 134 9.28 10.61 2.61
C THR A 134 8.87 10.53 4.07
N LEU A 135 8.98 9.35 4.67
CA LEU A 135 8.80 9.17 6.10
C LEU A 135 10.14 9.15 6.82
N SER A 136 10.16 9.73 8.01
CA SER A 136 11.32 9.73 8.90
C SER A 136 10.95 9.08 10.23
N ARG A 137 11.82 8.20 10.74
CA ARG A 137 11.75 7.69 12.11
C ARG A 137 13.16 7.44 12.60
N ASP A 138 13.47 8.01 13.75
CA ASP A 138 14.83 8.03 14.31
C ASP A 138 15.82 8.57 13.25
N GLU A 139 16.95 7.88 13.02
CA GLU A 139 17.97 8.27 12.03
C GLU A 139 17.70 7.74 10.61
N ARG A 140 16.55 7.11 10.37
CA ARG A 140 16.23 6.48 9.07
C ARG A 140 15.13 7.24 8.34
N THR A 141 15.35 7.39 7.04
CA THR A 141 14.36 7.95 6.12
C THR A 141 14.11 6.97 4.99
N ALA A 142 12.85 6.90 4.55
CA ALA A 142 12.45 6.10 3.40
C ALA A 142 11.48 6.91 2.55
N THR A 143 11.70 6.91 1.24
CA THR A 143 10.84 7.55 0.26
C THR A 143 10.06 6.49 -0.50
N PHE A 144 8.76 6.71 -0.63
CA PHE A 144 7.83 5.84 -1.33
C PHE A 144 7.21 6.61 -2.48
N GLU A 145 7.45 6.14 -3.70
CA GLU A 145 6.82 6.66 -4.90
C GLU A 145 5.44 6.05 -5.09
N GLY A 146 4.51 6.87 -5.57
CA GLY A 146 3.12 6.49 -5.71
C GLY A 146 2.32 7.40 -6.62
N VAL A 147 1.02 7.14 -6.65
CA VAL A 147 0.02 7.96 -7.34
C VAL A 147 -1.16 8.25 -6.42
N ALA A 148 -1.70 9.45 -6.55
CA ALA A 148 -2.94 9.87 -5.94
C ALA A 148 -3.95 10.21 -7.03
N SER A 149 -5.17 9.71 -6.90
CA SER A 149 -6.32 10.05 -7.74
C SER A 149 -7.55 10.31 -6.90
N VAL A 150 -8.46 11.17 -7.35
CA VAL A 150 -9.74 11.42 -6.66
C VAL A 150 -10.88 11.25 -7.64
N ALA A 151 -11.82 10.39 -7.30
CA ALA A 151 -13.08 10.21 -8.00
C ALA A 151 -14.21 10.12 -6.97
N ASP A 152 -15.32 10.82 -7.23
CA ASP A 152 -16.53 10.77 -6.39
C ASP A 152 -16.27 11.00 -4.88
N GLY A 153 -15.35 11.93 -4.56
CA GLY A 153 -14.97 12.24 -3.19
C GLY A 153 -14.10 11.19 -2.49
N VAL A 154 -13.66 10.16 -3.21
CA VAL A 154 -12.76 9.12 -2.72
C VAL A 154 -11.35 9.34 -3.26
N LEU A 155 -10.41 9.59 -2.35
CA LEU A 155 -8.98 9.59 -2.63
C LEU A 155 -8.48 8.15 -2.70
N THR A 156 -7.90 7.77 -3.83
CA THR A 156 -7.12 6.54 -3.95
C THR A 156 -5.65 6.88 -3.92
N LEU A 157 -4.93 6.38 -2.92
CA LEU A 157 -3.50 6.56 -2.74
C LEU A 157 -2.82 5.21 -2.87
N LEU A 158 -1.91 5.08 -3.83
CA LEU A 158 -1.23 3.83 -4.16
C LEU A 158 0.28 4.07 -4.21
N PHE A 159 1.07 3.20 -3.60
CA PHE A 159 2.53 3.22 -3.65
C PHE A 159 3.06 1.98 -4.35
N ASP A 160 4.27 2.09 -4.89
CA ASP A 160 4.99 0.94 -5.41
C ASP A 160 5.21 -0.11 -4.31
N ALA A 161 4.69 -1.33 -4.53
CA ALA A 161 4.73 -2.39 -3.53
C ALA A 161 6.15 -2.89 -3.26
N ARG A 162 7.04 -2.83 -4.26
CA ARG A 162 8.43 -3.27 -4.15
C ARG A 162 9.25 -2.28 -3.33
N GLN A 163 9.11 -0.98 -3.59
CA GLN A 163 9.74 0.05 -2.76
C GLN A 163 9.27 -0.04 -1.31
N ALA A 164 7.98 -0.34 -1.10
CA ALA A 164 7.44 -0.56 0.24
C ALA A 164 8.12 -1.74 0.94
N LEU A 165 8.37 -2.84 0.23
CA LEU A 165 9.04 -4.02 0.75
C LEU A 165 10.52 -3.77 1.06
N ASP A 166 11.23 -3.10 0.15
CA ASP A 166 12.64 -2.74 0.32
C ASP A 166 12.84 -1.86 1.56
N ALA A 167 11.94 -0.89 1.78
CA ALA A 167 12.00 0.04 2.91
C ALA A 167 11.71 -0.61 4.28
N VAL A 168 10.94 -1.70 4.33
CA VAL A 168 10.67 -2.44 5.58
C VAL A 168 11.89 -3.28 6.02
N GLY A 169 12.92 -3.35 5.19
CA GLY A 169 14.21 -3.91 5.58
C GLY A 169 14.31 -5.41 5.37
N GLY A 170 13.70 -5.92 4.31
CA GLY A 170 14.22 -7.15 3.70
C GLY A 170 15.61 -6.87 3.13
N THR A 171 16.66 -6.85 3.97
CA THR A 171 17.96 -7.23 3.44
C THR A 171 17.79 -8.63 2.84
N PRO A 172 18.55 -8.99 1.78
CA PRO A 172 18.53 -10.35 1.24
C PRO A 172 18.61 -11.41 2.34
N ASP A 173 19.32 -11.13 3.44
CA ASP A 173 19.45 -11.99 4.62
C ASP A 173 18.17 -12.14 5.45
N GLN A 174 17.39 -11.08 5.67
CA GLN A 174 16.12 -11.17 6.42
C GLN A 174 15.01 -11.81 5.60
N ALA A 175 14.95 -11.51 4.30
CA ALA A 175 14.10 -12.23 3.37
C ALA A 175 14.52 -13.71 3.32
N ALA A 176 15.82 -14.00 3.23
CA ALA A 176 16.33 -15.36 3.28
C ALA A 176 15.93 -16.08 4.57
N GLN A 177 15.84 -15.45 5.73
CA GLN A 177 15.44 -16.16 6.96
C GLN A 177 13.93 -16.38 7.12
N ASN A 178 13.10 -15.79 6.26
CA ASN A 178 11.65 -15.88 6.36
C ASN A 178 11.03 -16.36 5.03
N GLU A 179 10.70 -17.64 4.97
CA GLU A 179 10.10 -18.29 3.80
C GLU A 179 8.91 -17.52 3.21
N LYS A 180 8.08 -16.92 4.07
CA LYS A 180 6.93 -16.14 3.64
C LYS A 180 7.34 -14.81 3.05
N LEU A 181 8.32 -14.10 3.62
CA LEU A 181 8.88 -12.91 2.97
C LEU A 181 9.52 -13.24 1.62
N ARG A 182 10.18 -14.39 1.47
CA ARG A 182 10.70 -14.82 0.15
C ARG A 182 9.58 -15.00 -0.87
N GLN A 183 8.46 -15.59 -0.46
CA GLN A 183 7.30 -15.76 -1.36
C GLN A 183 6.73 -14.39 -1.77
N ILE A 184 6.63 -13.45 -0.83
CA ILE A 184 6.22 -12.07 -1.11
C ILE A 184 7.17 -11.39 -2.09
N CYS A 185 8.47 -11.45 -1.85
CA CYS A 185 9.49 -10.93 -2.76
C CYS A 185 9.36 -11.56 -4.14
N ALA A 186 9.28 -12.89 -4.23
CA ALA A 186 9.18 -13.62 -5.49
C ALA A 186 7.96 -13.20 -6.31
N ILE A 187 6.85 -12.85 -5.66
CA ILE A 187 5.63 -12.45 -6.36
C ILE A 187 5.72 -11.01 -6.83
N LEU A 188 6.31 -10.10 -6.04
CA LEU A 188 6.59 -8.73 -6.49
C LEU A 188 7.69 -8.68 -7.57
N GLU A 189 8.64 -9.61 -7.54
CA GLU A 189 9.65 -9.79 -8.60
C GLU A 189 9.03 -10.32 -9.89
N LYS A 190 8.13 -11.30 -9.77
CA LYS A 190 7.43 -11.89 -10.91
C LYS A 190 6.47 -10.90 -11.57
N TYR A 191 5.86 -10.00 -10.79
CA TYR A 191 4.86 -9.04 -11.27
C TYR A 191 5.29 -7.60 -10.95
N PRO A 192 6.30 -7.06 -11.66
CA PRO A 192 6.67 -5.66 -11.51
C PRO A 192 5.50 -4.74 -11.89
N GLY A 193 5.32 -3.65 -11.16
CA GLY A 193 4.22 -2.70 -11.39
C GLY A 193 2.97 -2.92 -10.51
N ILE A 194 3.02 -3.84 -9.54
CA ILE A 194 2.00 -3.89 -8.50
C ILE A 194 2.12 -2.64 -7.62
N ARG A 195 1.01 -1.92 -7.48
CA ARG A 195 0.88 -0.79 -6.54
C ARG A 195 -0.19 -1.09 -5.51
N LEU A 196 0.09 -0.77 -4.25
CA LEU A 196 -0.77 -1.06 -3.10
C LEU A 196 -1.00 0.19 -2.26
N GLY A 197 -2.16 0.28 -1.63
CA GLY A 197 -2.47 1.38 -0.74
C GLY A 197 -3.91 1.36 -0.28
N CYS A 198 -4.58 2.50 -0.30
CA CYS A 198 -5.91 2.65 0.29
C CYS A 198 -6.82 3.60 -0.50
N LYS A 199 -8.11 3.36 -0.37
CA LYS A 199 -9.18 4.32 -0.63
C LYS A 199 -9.49 5.05 0.67
N LEU A 200 -9.65 6.36 0.59
CA LEU A 200 -9.88 7.26 1.70
C LEU A 200 -11.01 8.23 1.35
N SER A 201 -11.84 8.61 2.32
CA SER A 201 -12.90 9.61 2.14
C SER A 201 -12.87 10.67 3.23
N ARG A 202 -13.51 11.81 2.99
CA ARG A 202 -13.72 12.84 4.02
C ARG A 202 -15.03 12.62 4.75
#